data_AF-A0A6P8XWN6-F1
#
_entry.id   AF-A0A6P8XWN6-F1
#
_cell.length_a   1.000
_cell.length_b   1.000
_cell.length_c   1.000
_cell.angle_alpha   90.00
_cell.angle_beta   90.00
_cell.angle_gamma   90.00
#
_symmetry.space_group_name_H-M   'P 1'
#
loop_
_entity.id
_entity.type
_entity.pdbx_description
1 polymer ?
#
loop_
_entity_poly.entity_id
_entity_poly.type
_entity_poly.pdbx_seq_one_letter_code
_entity_poly.pdbx_strand_id
1 'polypeptide(L)'
;MTIQKVSGNGNFTTKRNTVRQNYNEITQTALTSLKEVTEKTDRLLWRCDPSPHIHNVTYDEVTRLLQGYIENEVDLNNDGSCRRICSDYYNTTSKSCSDEKFCAQQPKCSGRIHDCLFIDSIQSVCQSPENSTRRYEYVKYGERKYLGKNEKCWRDVNKVQSWKKGFFTECTYCFCLCDEQGPKSDRYFNLRETLSDVNANKVVTGVRFVKRNRIFHLQIQQGELLPRGLINESTVEWKPVDNYEIGDSSVKEGVDYHTLTYQNRAIDLDEVTKPDDTTFVVTGVRFQVLDGHLNLKVHFSQWDFVKGKLIDPEVNSIWQSNDNVYNREQLRLYNKQVPTLAYENPRYSKNTQYLEFTNSGGWGDASQTTIPFIDIQEVEFKPPVPLAGIGIHHRGYEYESRFASGFGGFVGPKIVSYDLSPYLG
;
A
#
# COMPACT_ATOMS: atom_id res chain seq x y z
N MET A 1 -46.89 -63.99 45.59
CA MET A 1 -46.90 -62.56 45.22
C MET A 1 -45.74 -62.36 44.23
N THR A 2 -45.77 -63.00 43.06
CA THR A 2 -46.59 -62.74 41.85
C THR A 2 -46.10 -61.53 41.05
N ILE A 3 -45.28 -61.88 40.06
CA ILE A 3 -44.96 -61.24 38.78
C ILE A 3 -46.04 -60.29 38.26
N GLN A 4 -45.62 -59.12 37.77
CA GLN A 4 -46.25 -58.48 36.61
C GLN A 4 -45.18 -58.04 35.59
N LYS A 5 -44.91 -58.94 34.63
CA LYS A 5 -44.62 -58.57 33.25
C LYS A 5 -45.83 -57.79 32.73
N VAL A 6 -45.67 -56.53 32.35
CA VAL A 6 -46.67 -55.80 31.56
C VAL A 6 -45.99 -55.18 30.33
N SER A 7 -46.35 -55.78 29.19
CA SER A 7 -46.34 -55.27 27.81
C SER A 7 -45.09 -54.57 27.28
N GLY A 8 -44.28 -55.36 26.58
CA GLY A 8 -43.67 -54.89 25.33
C GLY A 8 -44.78 -54.51 24.34
N ASN A 9 -44.93 -53.22 24.10
CA ASN A 9 -45.49 -52.63 22.86
C ASN A 9 -45.28 -51.10 22.89
N GLY A 10 -44.04 -50.69 23.12
CA GLY A 10 -43.65 -49.28 23.23
C GLY A 10 -42.67 -48.89 22.15
N ASN A 11 -43.08 -48.96 20.88
CA ASN A 11 -42.61 -48.19 19.71
C ASN A 11 -41.17 -47.63 19.75
N PHE A 12 -40.17 -48.42 20.17
CA PHE A 12 -38.78 -47.96 20.31
C PHE A 12 -38.21 -47.55 18.96
N THR A 13 -38.57 -48.28 17.91
CA THR A 13 -38.26 -47.97 16.51
C THR A 13 -38.87 -46.64 16.09
N THR A 14 -40.11 -46.37 16.49
CA THR A 14 -40.84 -45.15 16.13
C THR A 14 -40.30 -43.95 16.90
N LYS A 15 -40.03 -44.06 18.20
CA LYS A 15 -39.32 -43.01 18.96
C LYS A 15 -37.93 -42.72 18.40
N ARG A 16 -37.17 -43.76 18.01
CA ARG A 16 -35.86 -43.59 17.35
C ARG A 16 -36.00 -42.88 16.00
N ASN A 17 -37.00 -43.23 15.21
CA ASN A 17 -37.27 -42.60 13.91
C ASN A 17 -37.72 -41.14 14.09
N THR A 18 -38.57 -40.84 15.07
CA THR A 18 -38.98 -39.46 15.40
C THR A 18 -37.80 -38.62 15.88
N VAL A 19 -36.93 -39.15 16.74
CA VAL A 19 -35.71 -38.44 17.17
C VAL A 19 -34.77 -38.20 15.99
N ARG A 20 -34.64 -39.17 15.08
CA ARG A 20 -33.83 -39.02 13.85
C ARG A 20 -34.43 -38.00 12.88
N GLN A 21 -35.75 -37.98 12.72
CA GLN A 21 -36.46 -36.99 11.92
C GLN A 21 -36.31 -35.59 12.51
N ASN A 22 -36.56 -35.41 13.81
CA ASN A 22 -36.35 -34.14 14.48
C ASN A 22 -34.89 -33.67 14.39
N TYR A 23 -33.92 -34.58 14.55
CA TYR A 23 -32.51 -34.25 14.39
C TYR A 23 -32.19 -33.79 12.95
N ASN A 24 -32.71 -34.49 11.95
CA ASN A 24 -32.55 -34.10 10.55
C ASN A 24 -33.23 -32.74 10.27
N GLU A 25 -34.43 -32.50 10.77
CA GLU A 25 -35.16 -31.23 10.62
C GLU A 25 -34.41 -30.07 11.28
N ILE A 26 -33.91 -30.25 12.50
CA ILE A 26 -33.09 -29.24 13.20
C ILE A 26 -31.81 -28.97 12.42
N THR A 27 -31.15 -30.02 11.93
CA THR A 27 -29.91 -29.89 11.14
C THR A 27 -30.17 -29.15 9.84
N GLN A 28 -31.24 -29.49 9.12
CA GLN A 28 -31.62 -28.82 7.88
C GLN A 28 -32.01 -27.35 8.09
N THR A 29 -32.72 -27.06 9.18
CA THR A 29 -33.05 -25.69 9.57
C THR A 29 -31.78 -24.89 9.88
N ALA A 30 -30.86 -25.47 10.65
CA ALA A 30 -29.58 -24.86 10.99
C ALA A 30 -28.69 -24.63 9.75
N LEU A 31 -28.65 -25.58 8.81
CA LEU A 31 -27.91 -25.44 7.55
C LEU A 31 -28.51 -24.35 6.67
N THR A 32 -29.84 -24.27 6.59
CA THR A 32 -30.54 -23.22 5.83
C THR A 32 -30.26 -21.84 6.42
N SER A 33 -30.36 -21.69 7.74
CA SER A 33 -30.02 -20.42 8.41
C SER A 33 -28.54 -20.07 8.25
N LEU A 34 -27.63 -21.05 8.35
CA LEU A 34 -26.21 -20.81 8.13
C LEU A 34 -25.95 -20.34 6.70
N LYS A 35 -26.59 -20.98 5.71
CA LYS A 35 -26.49 -20.59 4.30
C LYS A 35 -26.94 -19.14 4.09
N GLU A 36 -28.12 -18.77 4.58
CA GLU A 36 -28.63 -17.40 4.49
C GLU A 36 -27.73 -16.37 5.15
N VAL A 37 -27.12 -16.71 6.30
CA VAL A 37 -26.17 -15.82 6.99
C VAL A 37 -24.88 -15.70 6.18
N THR A 38 -24.33 -16.81 5.67
CA THR A 38 -23.10 -16.78 4.86
C THR A 38 -23.27 -16.01 3.56
N GLU A 39 -24.42 -16.11 2.89
CA GLU A 39 -24.72 -15.35 1.67
C GLU A 39 -24.83 -13.84 1.92
N LYS A 40 -25.17 -13.43 3.15
CA LYS A 40 -25.33 -12.02 3.55
C LYS A 40 -24.09 -11.41 4.22
N THR A 41 -23.12 -12.23 4.61
CA THR A 41 -21.94 -11.77 5.37
C THR A 41 -20.85 -11.32 4.41
N ASP A 42 -20.27 -10.14 4.66
CA ASP A 42 -19.13 -9.66 3.87
C ASP A 42 -17.94 -10.60 4.07
N ARG A 43 -17.36 -11.06 2.95
CA ARG A 43 -16.20 -11.95 2.91
C ARG A 43 -14.88 -11.18 2.86
N LEU A 44 -14.96 -9.86 2.73
CA LEU A 44 -13.81 -8.99 2.63
C LEU A 44 -13.28 -8.62 4.02
N LEU A 45 -11.96 -8.76 4.20
CA LEU A 45 -11.26 -8.36 5.41
C LEU A 45 -10.10 -7.42 5.06
N TRP A 46 -10.02 -6.33 5.81
CA TRP A 46 -8.89 -5.41 5.84
C TRP A 46 -8.67 -4.95 7.28
N ARG A 47 -7.56 -4.27 7.54
CA ARG A 47 -7.27 -3.71 8.87
C ARG A 47 -7.80 -2.28 8.98
N CYS A 48 -8.46 -1.99 10.10
CA CYS A 48 -8.82 -0.63 10.48
C CYS A 48 -7.59 0.15 10.94
N ASP A 49 -7.75 1.46 11.15
CA ASP A 49 -6.69 2.27 11.73
C ASP A 49 -6.39 1.84 13.18
N PRO A 50 -5.12 1.60 13.51
CA PRO A 50 -4.68 1.39 14.89
C PRO A 50 -4.65 2.73 15.64
N SER A 51 -4.88 2.66 16.95
CA SER A 51 -4.74 3.82 17.83
C SER A 51 -3.62 3.56 18.83
N PRO A 52 -2.41 4.16 18.67
CA PRO A 52 -1.95 5.06 17.60
C PRO A 52 -1.30 4.34 16.39
N HIS A 53 -1.06 5.09 15.31
CA HIS A 53 -0.14 4.66 14.24
C HIS A 53 1.32 4.73 14.69
N ILE A 54 2.08 3.64 14.49
CA ILE A 54 3.47 3.51 14.91
C ILE A 54 4.32 3.09 13.71
N HIS A 55 5.33 3.91 13.39
CA HIS A 55 6.26 3.64 12.29
C HIS A 55 7.01 2.32 12.50
N ASN A 56 7.19 1.53 11.44
CA ASN A 56 7.75 0.17 11.44
C ASN A 56 6.97 -0.88 12.25
N VAL A 57 5.78 -0.55 12.76
CA VAL A 57 4.90 -1.50 13.47
C VAL A 57 3.55 -1.62 12.78
N THR A 58 2.91 -0.48 12.48
CA THR A 58 1.61 -0.45 11.81
C THR A 58 1.64 0.20 10.45
N TYR A 59 2.63 1.05 10.17
CA TYR A 59 2.86 1.58 8.84
C TYR A 59 4.35 1.76 8.57
N ASP A 60 4.67 1.91 7.29
CA ASP A 60 5.98 2.32 6.80
C ASP A 60 5.77 3.30 5.62
N GLU A 61 6.81 4.00 5.20
CA GLU A 61 6.73 5.07 4.22
C GLU A 61 7.67 4.85 3.03
N VAL A 62 7.19 5.22 1.85
CA VAL A 62 8.08 5.53 0.73
C VAL A 62 8.84 6.80 1.10
N THR A 63 10.17 6.82 0.93
CA THR A 63 10.97 7.98 1.31
C THR A 63 11.64 8.65 0.12
N ARG A 64 11.72 9.98 0.20
CA ARG A 64 12.40 10.87 -0.74
C ARG A 64 11.88 10.92 -2.17
N LEU A 65 10.70 10.36 -2.44
CA LEU A 65 10.04 10.51 -3.74
C LEU A 65 9.34 11.88 -3.80
N LEU A 66 9.76 12.74 -4.73
CA LEU A 66 9.21 14.07 -4.99
C LEU A 66 9.27 15.04 -3.79
N GLN A 67 10.36 15.05 -3.03
CA GLN A 67 10.48 15.95 -1.88
C GLN A 67 10.67 17.41 -2.28
N GLY A 68 10.05 18.34 -1.55
CA GLY A 68 10.26 19.77 -1.69
C GLY A 68 11.75 20.15 -1.63
N TYR A 69 12.20 20.93 -2.59
CA TYR A 69 13.60 21.30 -2.80
C TYR A 69 13.69 22.73 -3.33
N ILE A 70 14.53 23.56 -2.70
CA ILE A 70 14.76 24.94 -3.11
C ILE A 70 16.04 25.00 -3.93
N GLU A 71 15.98 25.59 -5.12
CA GLU A 71 17.15 25.81 -5.97
C GLU A 71 17.06 27.17 -6.66
N ASN A 72 18.19 27.81 -6.93
CA ASN A 72 18.18 29.06 -7.69
C ASN A 72 18.01 28.78 -9.19
N GLU A 73 17.25 29.62 -9.88
CA GLU A 73 17.07 29.54 -11.32
C GLU A 73 18.39 29.41 -12.09
N VAL A 74 19.41 30.15 -11.68
CA VAL A 74 20.74 30.14 -12.30
C VAL A 74 21.37 28.74 -12.32
N ASP A 75 21.00 27.87 -11.37
CA ASP A 75 21.55 26.54 -11.21
C ASP A 75 20.64 25.43 -11.80
N LEU A 76 19.50 25.82 -12.38
CA LEU A 76 18.52 24.93 -13.01
C LEU A 76 18.68 24.83 -14.54
N ASN A 77 19.64 25.55 -15.14
CA ASN A 77 19.93 25.53 -16.58
C ASN A 77 21.44 25.48 -16.87
N ASN A 78 21.79 25.06 -18.09
CA ASN A 78 23.20 24.87 -18.48
C ASN A 78 23.92 26.19 -18.78
N ASP A 79 23.19 27.22 -19.18
CA ASP A 79 23.73 28.53 -19.56
C ASP A 79 23.95 29.46 -18.35
N GLY A 80 23.58 29.00 -17.15
CA GLY A 80 23.69 29.79 -15.92
C GLY A 80 22.92 31.10 -16.01
N SER A 81 21.81 31.17 -16.74
CA SER A 81 21.03 32.39 -16.94
C SER A 81 19.80 32.41 -16.03
N CYS A 82 19.21 33.60 -15.88
CA CYS A 82 17.96 33.79 -15.11
C CYS A 82 16.91 34.49 -15.98
N ARG A 83 16.80 34.03 -17.23
CA ARG A 83 15.95 34.63 -18.27
C ARG A 83 14.55 34.01 -18.31
N ARG A 84 14.30 33.01 -17.48
CA ARG A 84 13.04 32.25 -17.39
C ARG A 84 12.37 32.56 -16.06
N ILE A 85 11.25 31.91 -15.82
CA ILE A 85 10.58 31.93 -14.51
C ILE A 85 10.56 30.52 -13.93
N CYS A 86 10.35 30.39 -12.61
CA CYS A 86 10.38 29.09 -11.95
C CYS A 86 9.46 28.04 -12.59
N SER A 87 8.26 28.44 -13.06
CA SER A 87 7.32 27.52 -13.72
C SER A 87 7.79 26.97 -15.06
N ASP A 88 8.81 27.58 -15.70
CA ASP A 88 9.39 27.05 -16.93
C ASP A 88 10.24 25.79 -16.66
N TYR A 89 10.61 25.54 -15.41
CA TYR A 89 11.41 24.39 -14.97
C TYR A 89 10.51 23.25 -14.49
N TYR A 90 9.65 22.75 -15.38
CA TYR A 90 8.80 21.59 -15.12
C TYR A 90 9.60 20.27 -15.01
N ASN A 91 10.77 20.21 -15.65
CA ASN A 91 11.66 19.05 -15.62
C ASN A 91 13.10 19.48 -15.94
N THR A 92 13.99 19.39 -14.95
CA THR A 92 15.40 19.72 -15.07
C THR A 92 16.26 18.90 -14.09
N THR A 93 17.52 19.28 -13.90
CA THR A 93 18.46 18.72 -12.91
C THR A 93 19.30 19.87 -12.38
N SER A 94 19.81 19.78 -11.15
CA SER A 94 20.75 20.78 -10.63
C SER A 94 22.08 20.74 -11.42
N LYS A 95 22.35 21.81 -12.19
CA LYS A 95 23.45 21.91 -13.17
C LYS A 95 24.75 22.43 -12.57
N SER A 96 24.65 23.37 -11.64
CA SER A 96 25.78 24.05 -11.03
C SER A 96 25.47 24.42 -9.58
N CYS A 97 26.44 25.04 -8.92
CA CYS A 97 26.19 25.78 -7.69
C CYS A 97 26.93 27.11 -7.79
N SER A 98 26.29 28.07 -8.45
CA SER A 98 26.89 29.35 -8.79
C SER A 98 27.10 30.19 -7.53
N ASP A 99 28.29 30.78 -7.41
CA ASP A 99 28.72 31.63 -6.29
C ASP A 99 28.70 30.96 -4.89
N GLU A 100 28.67 29.61 -4.82
CA GLU A 100 28.62 28.84 -3.56
C GLU A 100 27.57 29.36 -2.55
N LYS A 101 26.43 29.81 -3.09
CA LYS A 101 25.30 30.36 -2.32
C LYS A 101 24.54 29.23 -1.60
N PHE A 102 23.22 29.28 -1.59
CA PHE A 102 22.42 28.32 -0.83
C PHE A 102 22.61 26.86 -1.29
N CYS A 103 22.87 26.62 -2.58
CA CYS A 103 23.17 25.30 -3.14
C CYS A 103 24.36 24.60 -2.47
N ALA A 104 25.35 25.35 -1.94
CA ALA A 104 26.50 24.79 -1.23
C ALA A 104 26.19 24.52 0.26
N GLN A 105 25.10 25.11 0.77
CA GLN A 105 24.69 25.02 2.17
C GLN A 105 23.69 23.90 2.42
N GLN A 106 23.20 23.23 1.38
CA GLN A 106 22.22 22.15 1.47
C GLN A 106 22.69 20.91 0.67
N PRO A 107 22.18 19.70 0.99
CA PRO A 107 22.41 18.54 0.16
C PRO A 107 21.81 18.72 -1.24
N LYS A 108 22.65 18.68 -2.27
CA LYS A 108 22.24 18.76 -3.67
C LYS A 108 21.16 17.71 -4.00
N CYS A 109 20.15 18.10 -4.79
CA CYS A 109 19.30 17.12 -5.47
C CYS A 109 20.10 16.42 -6.58
N SER A 110 20.43 15.16 -6.37
CA SER A 110 21.25 14.34 -7.28
C SER A 110 20.45 13.73 -8.44
N GLY A 111 19.12 13.74 -8.34
CA GLY A 111 18.22 13.25 -9.37
C GLY A 111 17.60 14.36 -10.23
N ARG A 112 16.34 14.17 -10.63
CA ARG A 112 15.60 15.14 -11.43
C ARG A 112 14.85 16.12 -10.53
N ILE A 113 14.66 17.33 -11.04
CA ILE A 113 13.92 18.40 -10.38
C ILE A 113 12.68 18.68 -11.23
N HIS A 114 11.52 18.70 -10.60
CA HIS A 114 10.22 18.80 -11.23
C HIS A 114 9.39 19.94 -10.65
N ASP A 115 8.42 20.41 -11.43
CA ASP A 115 7.30 21.26 -10.99
C ASP A 115 7.73 22.44 -10.09
N CYS A 116 8.74 23.18 -10.55
CA CYS A 116 9.24 24.36 -9.86
C CYS A 116 8.22 25.50 -9.86
N LEU A 117 8.11 26.17 -8.71
CA LEU A 117 7.20 27.30 -8.50
C LEU A 117 7.92 28.43 -7.77
N PHE A 118 7.55 29.67 -8.11
CA PHE A 118 7.98 30.83 -7.36
C PHE A 118 7.07 31.04 -6.15
N ILE A 119 7.67 31.23 -4.97
CA ILE A 119 6.94 31.47 -3.72
C ILE A 119 7.16 32.90 -3.23
N ASP A 120 8.43 33.28 -3.01
CA ASP A 120 8.80 34.61 -2.56
C ASP A 120 10.25 34.92 -2.93
N SER A 121 10.55 36.21 -3.09
CA SER A 121 11.90 36.73 -3.35
C SER A 121 12.85 36.55 -2.16
N ILE A 122 12.33 36.52 -0.94
CA ILE A 122 13.08 36.35 0.31
C ILE A 122 12.47 35.22 1.11
N GLN A 123 13.27 34.20 1.40
CA GLN A 123 12.85 33.04 2.17
C GLN A 123 13.89 32.72 3.25
N SER A 124 13.44 32.03 4.30
CA SER A 124 14.30 31.53 5.38
C SER A 124 14.01 30.04 5.54
N VAL A 125 15.01 29.22 5.23
CA VAL A 125 14.89 27.77 5.17
C VAL A 125 15.45 27.18 6.45
N CYS A 126 14.62 26.44 7.18
CA CYS A 126 15.09 25.62 8.29
C CYS A 126 15.40 24.22 7.77
N GLN A 127 16.68 23.86 7.74
CA GLN A 127 17.10 22.53 7.29
C GLN A 127 16.83 21.48 8.36
N SER A 128 16.46 20.28 7.89
CA SER A 128 16.32 19.11 8.76
C SER A 128 17.67 18.56 9.23
N PRO A 129 17.72 17.84 10.36
CA PRO A 129 18.89 17.09 10.82
C PRO A 129 19.49 16.17 9.74
N GLU A 130 20.81 15.95 9.77
CA GLU A 130 21.49 15.14 8.76
C GLU A 130 21.08 13.67 8.76
N ASN A 131 20.57 13.14 9.87
CA ASN A 131 20.02 11.80 9.96
C ASN A 131 18.54 11.72 9.56
N SER A 132 17.89 12.85 9.27
CA SER A 132 16.50 12.90 8.83
C SER A 132 16.34 12.46 7.37
N THR A 133 15.21 11.86 7.05
CA THR A 133 14.75 11.62 5.67
C THR A 133 14.27 12.92 5.00
N ARG A 134 13.88 13.91 5.80
CA ARG A 134 13.43 15.25 5.38
C ARG A 134 14.62 16.14 4.98
N ARG A 135 14.39 17.11 4.10
CA ARG A 135 15.36 18.17 3.74
C ARG A 135 15.13 19.41 4.58
N TYR A 136 13.87 19.77 4.82
CA TYR A 136 13.48 20.97 5.54
C TYR A 136 12.45 20.66 6.64
N GLU A 137 12.54 21.37 7.76
CA GLU A 137 11.44 21.39 8.74
C GLU A 137 10.35 22.36 8.29
N TYR A 138 10.77 23.56 7.87
CA TYR A 138 9.88 24.57 7.31
C TYR A 138 10.63 25.53 6.38
N VAL A 139 9.86 26.25 5.57
CA VAL A 139 10.33 27.38 4.76
C VAL A 139 9.48 28.59 5.11
N LYS A 140 10.09 29.61 5.71
CA LYS A 140 9.44 30.87 6.07
C LYS A 140 9.59 31.88 4.93
N TYR A 141 8.54 32.62 4.61
CA TYR A 141 8.55 33.67 3.60
C TYR A 141 7.55 34.78 3.91
N GLY A 142 7.77 35.96 3.33
CA GLY A 142 6.98 37.16 3.60
C GLY A 142 6.82 37.48 5.11
N GLU A 143 5.79 38.28 5.42
CA GLU A 143 5.44 38.58 6.80
C GLU A 143 4.63 37.42 7.42
N ARG A 144 5.34 36.39 7.91
CA ARG A 144 4.82 35.25 8.69
C ARG A 144 4.09 34.15 7.91
N LYS A 145 4.41 33.93 6.63
CA LYS A 145 3.94 32.74 5.90
C LYS A 145 4.97 31.61 6.03
N TYR A 146 4.48 30.37 6.05
CA TYR A 146 5.30 29.17 6.22
C TYR A 146 4.82 28.07 5.29
N LEU A 147 5.76 27.37 4.66
CA LEU A 147 5.58 25.99 4.25
C LEU A 147 6.04 25.10 5.40
N GLY A 148 5.23 24.12 5.76
CA GLY A 148 5.44 23.31 6.96
C GLY A 148 5.04 24.03 8.25
N LYS A 149 5.25 23.36 9.38
CA LYS A 149 4.89 23.88 10.70
C LYS A 149 6.02 24.76 11.24
N ASN A 150 5.65 25.90 11.80
CA ASN A 150 6.58 26.82 12.49
C ASN A 150 6.98 26.25 13.85
N GLU A 151 7.71 25.14 13.83
CA GLU A 151 8.31 24.51 14.99
C GLU A 151 9.75 24.98 15.19
N LYS A 152 10.37 24.58 16.29
CA LYS A 152 11.74 24.99 16.62
C LYS A 152 12.71 24.45 15.56
N CYS A 153 13.49 25.34 14.94
CA CYS A 153 14.57 24.92 14.05
C CYS A 153 15.76 24.44 14.89
N TRP A 154 16.19 23.20 14.67
CA TRP A 154 17.32 22.60 15.38
C TRP A 154 18.66 22.82 14.69
N ARG A 155 18.63 23.12 13.39
CA ARG A 155 19.81 23.52 12.59
C ARG A 155 19.79 25.02 12.30
N ASP A 156 20.78 25.46 11.52
CA ASP A 156 20.84 26.82 11.00
C ASP A 156 19.65 27.13 10.09
N VAL A 157 19.16 28.37 10.23
CA VAL A 157 18.16 28.94 9.34
C VAL A 157 18.90 29.73 8.25
N ASN A 158 18.92 29.21 7.04
CA ASN A 158 19.57 29.88 5.91
C ASN A 158 18.60 30.88 5.28
N LYS A 159 19.00 32.16 5.21
CA LYS A 159 18.25 33.16 4.46
C LYS A 159 18.64 33.09 2.99
N VAL A 160 17.67 32.85 2.13
CA VAL A 160 17.84 32.84 0.68
C VAL A 160 17.13 34.05 0.08
N GLN A 161 17.85 34.83 -0.72
CA GLN A 161 17.36 36.07 -1.28
C GLN A 161 17.68 36.14 -2.77
N SER A 162 16.66 36.47 -3.55
CA SER A 162 16.76 36.71 -4.99
C SER A 162 17.65 37.93 -5.25
N TRP A 163 18.42 37.89 -6.33
CA TRP A 163 19.47 38.87 -6.56
C TRP A 163 19.56 39.26 -8.03
N LYS A 164 20.03 40.48 -8.31
CA LYS A 164 20.13 40.99 -9.69
C LYS A 164 21.42 40.54 -10.38
N LYS A 165 21.28 39.84 -11.50
CA LYS A 165 22.37 39.52 -12.43
C LYS A 165 22.44 40.59 -13.52
N GLY A 166 23.27 41.61 -13.29
CA GLY A 166 23.32 42.78 -14.16
C GLY A 166 22.10 43.70 -14.00
N PHE A 167 21.80 44.51 -15.00
CA PHE A 167 20.80 45.58 -14.89
C PHE A 167 19.33 45.12 -15.00
N PHE A 168 19.04 44.09 -15.81
CA PHE A 168 17.67 43.73 -16.20
C PHE A 168 17.23 42.32 -15.80
N THR A 169 18.09 41.54 -15.14
CA THR A 169 17.82 40.13 -14.87
C THR A 169 17.88 39.87 -13.38
N GLU A 170 16.84 39.24 -12.81
CA GLU A 170 16.77 38.85 -11.40
C GLU A 170 16.79 37.32 -11.31
N CYS A 171 17.73 36.79 -10.52
CA CYS A 171 17.86 35.37 -10.27
C CYS A 171 17.11 35.00 -9.00
N THR A 172 16.10 34.16 -9.18
CA THR A 172 15.12 33.85 -8.14
C THR A 172 15.30 32.44 -7.60
N TYR A 173 14.98 32.24 -6.32
CA TYR A 173 14.92 30.89 -5.73
C TYR A 173 13.55 30.26 -5.97
N CYS A 174 13.56 29.09 -6.62
CA CYS A 174 12.39 28.30 -6.94
C CYS A 174 12.19 27.20 -5.90
N PHE A 175 10.93 26.92 -5.55
CA PHE A 175 10.55 25.75 -4.78
C PHE A 175 10.06 24.67 -5.74
N CYS A 176 10.75 23.54 -5.78
CA CYS A 176 10.57 22.46 -6.73
C CYS A 176 10.37 21.13 -6.00
N LEU A 177 10.16 20.05 -6.75
CA LEU A 177 10.15 18.68 -6.26
C LEU A 177 11.40 17.94 -6.72
N CYS A 178 12.16 17.37 -5.80
CA CYS A 178 13.33 16.57 -6.08
C CYS A 178 12.97 15.09 -6.14
N ASP A 179 13.22 14.47 -7.28
CA ASP A 179 13.10 13.04 -7.53
C ASP A 179 14.50 12.40 -7.56
N GLU A 180 15.02 11.99 -6.40
CA GLU A 180 16.37 11.41 -6.29
C GLU A 180 16.43 10.04 -5.59
N GLN A 181 17.22 9.14 -6.15
CA GLN A 181 17.60 7.91 -5.45
C GLN A 181 18.78 8.19 -4.50
N GLY A 182 19.01 7.28 -3.55
CA GLY A 182 20.14 7.37 -2.63
C GLY A 182 19.89 6.59 -1.34
N PRO A 183 20.82 6.61 -0.37
CA PRO A 183 20.73 5.81 0.86
C PRO A 183 19.51 6.09 1.73
N LYS A 184 18.90 7.26 1.58
CA LYS A 184 17.73 7.71 2.35
C LYS A 184 16.40 7.56 1.60
N SER A 185 16.40 6.87 0.46
CA SER A 185 15.27 6.81 -0.46
C SER A 185 14.78 5.37 -0.63
N ASP A 186 13.80 4.98 0.16
CA ASP A 186 13.17 3.67 0.13
C ASP A 186 11.92 3.77 -0.74
N ARG A 187 12.01 3.29 -1.98
CA ARG A 187 10.98 3.49 -3.01
C ARG A 187 10.84 2.31 -3.95
N TYR A 188 11.24 1.14 -3.46
CA TYR A 188 11.38 -0.06 -4.25
C TYR A 188 10.27 -1.04 -3.88
N PHE A 189 9.67 -1.69 -4.87
CA PHE A 189 8.61 -2.69 -4.68
C PHE A 189 9.03 -4.00 -5.32
N ASN A 190 8.90 -5.10 -4.60
CA ASN A 190 9.26 -6.42 -5.09
C ASN A 190 8.29 -6.88 -6.19
N LEU A 191 8.85 -7.38 -7.30
CA LEU A 191 8.11 -7.95 -8.43
C LEU A 191 8.18 -9.48 -8.48
N ARG A 192 9.08 -10.09 -7.69
CA ARG A 192 9.15 -11.56 -7.55
C ARG A 192 7.87 -12.12 -6.92
N GLU A 193 7.56 -13.35 -7.29
CA GLU A 193 6.42 -14.07 -6.76
C GLU A 193 6.63 -14.57 -5.32
N THR A 194 5.57 -14.49 -4.53
CA THR A 194 5.47 -15.12 -3.23
C THR A 194 4.40 -16.21 -3.32
N LEU A 195 4.84 -17.46 -3.47
CA LEU A 195 3.97 -18.65 -3.56
C LEU A 195 3.93 -19.41 -2.24
N SER A 196 2.79 -20.01 -1.89
CA SER A 196 2.69 -20.98 -0.80
C SER A 196 3.38 -22.28 -1.19
N ASP A 197 3.67 -23.14 -0.22
CA ASP A 197 4.26 -24.45 -0.45
C ASP A 197 3.18 -25.42 -0.95
N VAL A 198 2.79 -25.26 -2.22
CA VAL A 198 1.70 -26.01 -2.86
C VAL A 198 1.96 -27.51 -2.88
N ASN A 199 3.22 -27.94 -2.99
CA ASN A 199 3.63 -29.35 -2.93
C ASN A 199 3.42 -29.97 -1.53
N ALA A 200 3.38 -29.14 -0.49
CA ALA A 200 3.00 -29.53 0.86
C ALA A 200 1.51 -29.28 1.15
N ASN A 201 0.69 -29.10 0.10
CA ASN A 201 -0.74 -28.82 0.19
C ASN A 201 -1.07 -27.57 1.02
N LYS A 202 -0.18 -26.56 1.00
CA LYS A 202 -0.41 -25.29 1.70
C LYS A 202 -1.04 -24.25 0.79
N VAL A 203 -1.98 -23.50 1.33
CA VAL A 203 -2.67 -22.36 0.67
C VAL A 203 -2.40 -21.07 1.42
N VAL A 204 -2.68 -19.93 0.79
CA VAL A 204 -2.60 -18.62 1.44
C VAL A 204 -3.78 -18.43 2.39
N THR A 205 -3.49 -17.94 3.60
CA THR A 205 -4.48 -17.65 4.65
C THR A 205 -4.46 -16.19 5.13
N GLY A 206 -3.42 -15.45 4.76
CA GLY A 206 -3.23 -14.04 5.13
C GLY A 206 -2.18 -13.35 4.29
N VAL A 207 -2.18 -12.02 4.31
CA VAL A 207 -1.29 -11.16 3.50
C VAL A 207 -0.90 -9.92 4.29
N ARG A 208 0.32 -9.43 4.10
CA ARG A 208 0.76 -8.12 4.60
C ARG A 208 1.85 -7.52 3.73
N PHE A 209 2.07 -6.22 3.87
CA PHE A 209 3.32 -5.62 3.42
C PHE A 209 4.42 -5.77 4.48
N VAL A 210 5.65 -6.00 4.03
CA VAL A 210 6.85 -5.86 4.87
C VAL A 210 7.92 -5.10 4.11
N LYS A 211 8.64 -4.21 4.78
CA LYS A 211 9.82 -3.57 4.20
C LYS A 211 11.07 -4.32 4.63
N ARG A 212 11.84 -4.83 3.66
CA ARG A 212 13.11 -5.51 3.90
C ARG A 212 14.12 -5.03 2.86
N ASN A 213 15.34 -4.74 3.30
CA ASN A 213 16.39 -4.21 2.43
C ASN A 213 15.93 -3.00 1.59
N ARG A 214 15.05 -2.16 2.18
CA ARG A 214 14.46 -0.95 1.57
C ARG A 214 13.45 -1.23 0.45
N ILE A 215 13.04 -2.49 0.28
CA ILE A 215 12.07 -2.95 -0.70
C ILE A 215 10.78 -3.33 0.03
N PHE A 216 9.65 -2.90 -0.48
CA PHE A 216 8.32 -3.34 -0.04
C PHE A 216 7.98 -4.68 -0.69
N HIS A 217 7.72 -5.69 0.13
CA HIS A 217 7.31 -7.02 -0.29
C HIS A 217 5.87 -7.31 0.11
N LEU A 218 5.12 -8.00 -0.75
CA LEU A 218 3.92 -8.72 -0.33
C LEU A 218 4.35 -10.04 0.31
N GLN A 219 4.14 -10.15 1.62
CA GLN A 219 4.35 -11.37 2.37
C GLN A 219 3.02 -12.11 2.55
N ILE A 220 3.05 -13.43 2.40
CA ILE A 220 1.88 -14.29 2.62
C ILE A 220 2.04 -15.09 3.91
N GLN A 221 0.92 -15.36 4.54
CA GLN A 221 0.78 -16.44 5.51
C GLN A 221 0.25 -17.67 4.77
N GLN A 222 0.79 -18.84 5.12
CA GLN A 222 0.39 -20.11 4.54
C GLN A 222 0.00 -21.11 5.63
N GLY A 223 -0.89 -22.05 5.30
CA GLY A 223 -1.26 -23.18 6.15
C GLY A 223 -1.69 -24.39 5.33
N GLU A 224 -1.51 -25.59 5.87
CA GLU A 224 -1.93 -26.85 5.22
C GLU A 224 -3.45 -26.90 5.12
N LEU A 225 -3.93 -27.15 3.91
CA LEU A 225 -5.34 -27.32 3.59
C LEU A 225 -5.83 -28.70 4.05
N LEU A 226 -6.97 -28.71 4.73
CA LEU A 226 -7.65 -29.89 5.24
C LEU A 226 -9.02 -30.07 4.56
N PRO A 227 -9.64 -31.25 4.68
CA PRO A 227 -10.97 -31.50 4.15
C PRO A 227 -11.98 -30.40 4.50
N ARG A 228 -12.82 -30.05 3.53
CA ARG A 228 -13.89 -29.04 3.66
C ARG A 228 -13.39 -27.62 3.96
N GLY A 229 -12.19 -27.28 3.48
CA GLY A 229 -11.64 -25.92 3.57
C GLY A 229 -11.17 -25.51 4.96
N LEU A 230 -10.99 -26.48 5.85
CA LEU A 230 -10.31 -26.23 7.13
C LEU A 230 -8.82 -26.01 6.89
N ILE A 231 -8.18 -25.26 7.78
CA ILE A 231 -6.73 -25.06 7.80
C ILE A 231 -6.15 -25.72 9.05
N ASN A 232 -5.05 -26.44 8.89
CA ASN A 232 -4.30 -26.97 10.03
C ASN A 232 -3.57 -25.83 10.74
N GLU A 233 -4.14 -25.32 11.82
CA GLU A 233 -3.60 -24.18 12.60
C GLU A 233 -2.14 -24.38 13.04
N SER A 234 -1.73 -25.62 13.31
CA SER A 234 -0.34 -25.93 13.73
C SER A 234 0.72 -25.72 12.64
N THR A 235 0.29 -25.61 11.37
CA THR A 235 1.17 -25.42 10.21
C THR A 235 1.18 -23.98 9.71
N VAL A 236 0.40 -23.10 10.34
CA VAL A 236 0.21 -21.72 9.91
C VAL A 236 1.44 -20.90 10.24
N GLU A 237 2.03 -20.30 9.20
CA GLU A 237 3.25 -19.52 9.33
C GLU A 237 3.32 -18.41 8.27
N TRP A 238 3.99 -17.32 8.60
CA TRP A 238 4.35 -16.29 7.62
C TRP A 238 5.57 -16.76 6.82
N LYS A 239 5.41 -16.90 5.50
CA LYS A 239 6.51 -17.33 4.64
C LYS A 239 7.56 -16.21 4.57
N PRO A 240 8.86 -16.47 4.81
CA PRO A 240 9.89 -15.44 4.71
C PRO A 240 9.92 -14.81 3.32
N VAL A 241 10.07 -13.49 3.26
CA VAL A 241 10.32 -12.79 1.99
C VAL A 241 11.79 -12.91 1.60
N ASP A 242 12.04 -12.81 0.30
CA ASP A 242 13.40 -12.74 -0.25
C ASP A 242 14.25 -11.69 0.47
N ASN A 243 15.55 -11.97 0.59
CA ASN A 243 16.52 -11.12 1.29
C ASN A 243 17.57 -10.53 0.32
N TYR A 244 17.19 -10.25 -0.92
CA TYR A 244 18.09 -9.61 -1.88
C TYR A 244 18.16 -8.09 -1.62
N GLU A 245 19.22 -7.47 -2.09
CA GLU A 245 19.40 -6.02 -2.11
C GLU A 245 19.35 -5.49 -3.54
N ILE A 246 18.89 -4.25 -3.74
CA ILE A 246 18.84 -3.61 -5.06
C ILE A 246 20.21 -3.50 -5.75
N GLY A 247 21.31 -3.59 -5.00
CA GLY A 247 22.68 -3.54 -5.51
C GLY A 247 23.29 -4.90 -5.84
N ASP A 248 22.57 -6.00 -5.59
CA ASP A 248 23.09 -7.35 -5.84
C ASP A 248 23.28 -7.60 -7.34
N SER A 249 24.39 -8.21 -7.72
CA SER A 249 24.77 -8.42 -9.13
C SER A 249 23.77 -9.24 -9.96
N SER A 250 22.96 -10.09 -9.32
CA SER A 250 21.95 -10.93 -9.97
C SER A 250 20.55 -10.30 -10.02
N VAL A 251 20.37 -9.13 -9.40
CA VAL A 251 19.08 -8.45 -9.26
C VAL A 251 18.96 -7.35 -10.32
N LYS A 252 17.78 -7.25 -10.94
CA LYS A 252 17.50 -6.33 -12.05
C LYS A 252 16.22 -5.55 -11.81
N GLU A 253 16.30 -4.24 -11.98
CA GLU A 253 15.14 -3.35 -12.02
C GLU A 253 14.19 -3.73 -13.18
N GLY A 254 12.89 -3.68 -12.92
CA GLY A 254 11.82 -4.07 -13.85
C GLY A 254 11.59 -5.59 -13.95
N VAL A 255 12.47 -6.41 -13.36
CA VAL A 255 12.33 -7.87 -13.29
C VAL A 255 12.13 -8.33 -11.84
N ASP A 256 13.05 -7.95 -10.96
CA ASP A 256 13.04 -8.36 -9.56
C ASP A 256 12.35 -7.33 -8.66
N TYR A 257 12.55 -6.05 -8.96
CA TYR A 257 11.94 -4.92 -8.24
C TYR A 257 11.58 -3.76 -9.17
N HIS A 258 10.64 -2.93 -8.74
CA HIS A 258 10.25 -1.68 -9.39
C HIS A 258 10.72 -0.49 -8.56
N THR A 259 11.25 0.56 -9.22
CA THR A 259 11.59 1.82 -8.56
C THR A 259 10.55 2.88 -8.87
N LEU A 260 9.98 3.51 -7.85
CA LEU A 260 9.10 4.64 -8.07
C LEU A 260 9.88 5.86 -8.61
N THR A 261 9.34 6.50 -9.64
CA THR A 261 9.91 7.71 -10.26
C THR A 261 8.79 8.70 -10.53
N TYR A 262 9.09 9.95 -10.91
CA TYR A 262 8.08 10.93 -11.29
C TYR A 262 7.06 10.39 -12.29
N GLN A 263 7.41 9.52 -13.22
CA GLN A 263 6.45 8.97 -14.20
C GLN A 263 5.84 7.63 -13.75
N ASN A 264 6.62 6.77 -13.08
CA ASN A 264 6.21 5.40 -12.75
C ASN A 264 5.97 5.23 -11.25
N ARG A 265 4.92 5.88 -10.74
CA ARG A 265 4.60 5.90 -9.30
C ARG A 265 3.15 5.56 -8.97
N ALA A 266 2.46 4.90 -9.88
CA ALA A 266 1.07 4.53 -9.68
C ALA A 266 0.95 3.16 -9.00
N ILE A 267 -0.14 2.94 -8.28
CA ILE A 267 -0.56 1.62 -7.77
C ILE A 267 -2.06 1.45 -8.00
N ASP A 268 -2.42 0.28 -8.51
CA ASP A 268 -3.81 -0.08 -8.78
C ASP A 268 -4.51 -0.54 -7.49
N LEU A 269 -5.72 -0.01 -7.27
CA LEU A 269 -6.55 -0.26 -6.11
C LEU A 269 -7.64 -1.26 -6.50
N ASP A 270 -7.22 -2.50 -6.76
CA ASP A 270 -8.10 -3.55 -7.23
C ASP A 270 -8.28 -4.69 -6.24
N GLU A 271 -9.37 -5.41 -6.44
CA GLU A 271 -9.59 -6.73 -5.91
C GLU A 271 -9.51 -7.77 -7.03
N VAL A 272 -8.64 -8.77 -6.86
CA VAL A 272 -8.49 -9.89 -7.78
C VAL A 272 -9.08 -11.14 -7.13
N THR A 273 -10.25 -11.55 -7.63
CA THR A 273 -11.03 -12.67 -7.13
C THR A 273 -11.51 -13.58 -8.27
N LYS A 274 -11.95 -14.78 -7.90
CA LYS A 274 -12.72 -15.71 -8.74
C LYS A 274 -14.10 -15.96 -8.12
N PRO A 275 -15.02 -14.96 -8.14
CA PRO A 275 -16.28 -15.06 -7.41
C PRO A 275 -17.17 -16.20 -7.91
N ASP A 276 -17.17 -16.46 -9.22
CA ASP A 276 -18.04 -17.46 -9.86
C ASP A 276 -17.41 -18.86 -9.99
N ASP A 277 -16.18 -19.04 -9.50
CA ASP A 277 -15.41 -20.26 -9.68
C ASP A 277 -14.78 -20.70 -8.35
N THR A 278 -15.56 -21.49 -7.60
CA THR A 278 -15.13 -22.07 -6.32
C THR A 278 -14.11 -23.20 -6.49
N THR A 279 -13.77 -23.61 -7.70
CA THR A 279 -12.78 -24.68 -7.90
C THR A 279 -11.35 -24.23 -7.64
N PHE A 280 -11.12 -22.95 -7.35
CA PHE A 280 -9.80 -22.37 -7.10
C PHE A 280 -9.66 -21.72 -5.72
N VAL A 281 -8.44 -21.77 -5.20
CA VAL A 281 -8.00 -21.07 -3.99
C VAL A 281 -6.71 -20.32 -4.24
N VAL A 282 -6.47 -19.27 -3.45
CA VAL A 282 -5.25 -18.48 -3.57
C VAL A 282 -4.05 -19.25 -3.03
N THR A 283 -2.99 -19.31 -3.84
CA THR A 283 -1.70 -19.93 -3.50
C THR A 283 -0.52 -19.00 -3.70
N GLY A 284 -0.73 -17.74 -4.08
CA GLY A 284 0.36 -16.78 -4.15
C GLY A 284 -0.01 -15.41 -4.68
N VAL A 285 0.96 -14.50 -4.61
CA VAL A 285 0.83 -13.10 -5.05
C VAL A 285 2.12 -12.59 -5.64
N ARG A 286 2.00 -11.58 -6.51
CA ARG A 286 3.12 -10.75 -6.95
C ARG A 286 2.60 -9.41 -7.46
N PHE A 287 3.49 -8.43 -7.56
CA PHE A 287 3.24 -7.28 -8.42
C PHE A 287 3.79 -7.51 -9.82
N GLN A 288 3.15 -6.87 -10.79
CA GLN A 288 3.72 -6.60 -12.10
C GLN A 288 3.61 -5.10 -12.38
N VAL A 289 4.36 -4.61 -13.36
CA VAL A 289 4.29 -3.20 -13.77
C VAL A 289 3.57 -3.12 -15.11
N LEU A 290 2.45 -2.40 -15.15
CA LEU A 290 1.70 -2.09 -16.37
C LEU A 290 1.64 -0.57 -16.54
N ASP A 291 2.26 -0.03 -17.59
CA ASP A 291 2.28 1.42 -17.87
C ASP A 291 2.67 2.31 -16.66
N GLY A 292 3.65 1.85 -15.87
CA GLY A 292 4.10 2.57 -14.67
C GLY A 292 3.24 2.37 -13.42
N HIS A 293 2.21 1.53 -13.49
CA HIS A 293 1.37 1.12 -12.36
C HIS A 293 1.85 -0.19 -11.75
N LEU A 294 1.98 -0.23 -10.42
CA LEU A 294 2.04 -1.47 -9.66
C LEU A 294 0.66 -2.14 -9.70
N ASN A 295 0.58 -3.24 -10.43
CA ASN A 295 -0.63 -4.01 -10.65
C ASN A 295 -0.55 -5.35 -9.89
N LEU A 296 -1.54 -5.63 -9.06
CA LEU A 296 -1.60 -6.87 -8.28
C LEU A 296 -1.95 -8.06 -9.19
N LYS A 297 -1.17 -9.13 -9.06
CA LYS A 297 -1.42 -10.41 -9.72
C LYS A 297 -1.46 -11.52 -8.67
N VAL A 298 -2.51 -12.33 -8.72
CA VAL A 298 -2.82 -13.37 -7.73
C VAL A 298 -2.74 -14.74 -8.40
N HIS A 299 -2.08 -15.68 -7.73
CA HIS A 299 -1.95 -17.06 -8.17
C HIS A 299 -3.06 -17.89 -7.56
N PHE A 300 -3.79 -18.59 -8.41
CA PHE A 300 -4.90 -19.45 -8.05
C PHE A 300 -4.59 -20.88 -8.44
N SER A 301 -4.80 -21.83 -7.52
CA SER A 301 -4.65 -23.27 -7.79
C SER A 301 -5.98 -23.99 -7.63
N GLN A 302 -6.23 -24.97 -8.50
CA GLN A 302 -7.41 -25.82 -8.37
C GLN A 302 -7.33 -26.70 -7.12
N TRP A 303 -8.48 -26.97 -6.51
CA TRP A 303 -8.56 -27.83 -5.33
C TRP A 303 -9.85 -28.64 -5.26
N ASP A 304 -9.76 -29.79 -4.60
CA ASP A 304 -10.89 -30.64 -4.23
C ASP A 304 -11.37 -30.23 -2.84
N PHE A 305 -12.51 -29.53 -2.77
CA PHE A 305 -13.10 -29.06 -1.51
C PHE A 305 -13.33 -30.19 -0.51
N VAL A 306 -13.84 -31.34 -0.97
CA VAL A 306 -14.22 -32.45 -0.10
C VAL A 306 -12.98 -33.09 0.50
N LYS A 307 -11.93 -33.29 -0.29
CA LYS A 307 -10.68 -33.90 0.16
C LYS A 307 -9.73 -32.90 0.83
N GLY A 308 -9.89 -31.60 0.58
CA GLY A 308 -8.97 -30.57 1.04
C GLY A 308 -7.60 -30.69 0.40
N LYS A 309 -7.55 -31.02 -0.89
CA LYS A 309 -6.30 -31.24 -1.62
C LYS A 309 -6.22 -30.36 -2.86
N LEU A 310 -5.07 -29.72 -3.06
CA LEU A 310 -4.73 -29.08 -4.33
C LEU A 310 -4.65 -30.16 -5.43
N ILE A 311 -5.18 -29.85 -6.62
CA ILE A 311 -5.23 -30.78 -7.75
C ILE A 311 -4.12 -30.40 -8.72
N ASP A 312 -3.04 -31.18 -8.78
CA ASP A 312 -1.88 -30.97 -9.65
C ASP A 312 -1.47 -29.49 -9.79
N PRO A 313 -1.09 -28.81 -8.67
CA PRO A 313 -0.91 -27.37 -8.64
C PRO A 313 0.19 -26.86 -9.59
N GLU A 314 1.10 -27.71 -10.04
CA GLU A 314 2.12 -27.35 -11.04
C GLU A 314 1.51 -27.12 -12.44
N VAL A 315 0.35 -27.72 -12.73
CA VAL A 315 -0.33 -27.66 -14.04
C VAL A 315 -1.64 -26.89 -13.95
N ASN A 316 -2.43 -27.11 -12.90
CA ASN A 316 -3.77 -26.54 -12.74
C ASN A 316 -3.76 -25.26 -11.88
N SER A 317 -2.74 -24.44 -12.08
CA SER A 317 -2.69 -23.10 -11.49
C SER A 317 -2.60 -22.02 -12.54
N ILE A 318 -3.18 -20.87 -12.22
CA ILE A 318 -3.18 -19.72 -13.11
C ILE A 318 -2.86 -18.46 -12.33
N TRP A 319 -2.20 -17.53 -13.01
CA TRP A 319 -2.10 -16.17 -12.52
C TRP A 319 -3.20 -15.31 -13.13
N GLN A 320 -3.87 -14.52 -12.29
CA GLN A 320 -4.93 -13.60 -12.70
C GLN A 320 -4.65 -12.19 -12.15
N SER A 321 -5.02 -11.17 -12.90
CA SER A 321 -4.88 -9.75 -12.57
C SER A 321 -5.96 -8.93 -13.28
N ASN A 322 -6.14 -7.68 -12.86
CA ASN A 322 -6.95 -6.71 -13.59
C ASN A 322 -6.04 -5.88 -14.52
N ASP A 323 -5.91 -6.31 -15.78
CA ASP A 323 -4.94 -5.72 -16.72
C ASP A 323 -5.45 -4.45 -17.43
N ASN A 324 -6.70 -4.02 -17.17
CA ASN A 324 -7.28 -2.85 -17.82
C ASN A 324 -6.77 -1.55 -17.18
N VAL A 325 -5.71 -0.95 -17.74
CA VAL A 325 -5.12 0.30 -17.22
C VAL A 325 -5.86 1.56 -17.72
N TYR A 326 -6.52 1.51 -18.88
CA TYR A 326 -7.03 2.71 -19.57
C TYR A 326 -8.35 3.27 -19.02
N ASN A 327 -9.18 2.44 -18.40
CA ASN A 327 -10.50 2.84 -17.88
C ASN A 327 -10.51 2.88 -16.35
N ARG A 328 -9.49 3.49 -15.74
CA ARG A 328 -9.36 3.61 -14.28
C ARG A 328 -9.54 5.04 -13.81
N GLU A 329 -10.23 5.22 -12.69
CA GLU A 329 -10.38 6.53 -12.05
C GLU A 329 -9.18 6.81 -11.14
N GLN A 330 -8.52 7.96 -11.34
CA GLN A 330 -7.43 8.40 -10.47
C GLN A 330 -7.98 8.99 -9.16
N LEU A 331 -7.62 8.38 -8.04
CA LEU A 331 -7.78 8.97 -6.71
C LEU A 331 -6.62 9.96 -6.47
N ARG A 332 -6.91 11.25 -6.60
CA ARG A 332 -5.89 12.31 -6.55
C ARG A 332 -5.52 12.69 -5.12
N LEU A 333 -4.24 12.55 -4.79
CA LEU A 333 -3.66 12.95 -3.50
C LEU A 333 -3.05 14.37 -3.53
N TYR A 334 -3.70 15.31 -4.21
CA TYR A 334 -3.21 16.68 -4.31
C TYR A 334 -3.31 17.43 -2.97
N ASN A 335 -2.19 18.04 -2.56
CA ASN A 335 -2.08 18.90 -1.38
C ASN A 335 -2.59 18.25 -0.07
N LYS A 336 -2.53 16.92 0.03
CA LYS A 336 -2.95 16.18 1.23
C LYS A 336 -1.89 16.24 2.33
N GLN A 337 -2.32 16.19 3.60
CA GLN A 337 -1.42 16.18 4.75
C GLN A 337 -0.89 14.77 5.08
N VAL A 338 0.10 14.70 5.98
CA VAL A 338 0.70 13.44 6.45
C VAL A 338 -0.38 12.53 7.08
N PRO A 339 -0.50 11.25 6.68
CA PRO A 339 -1.60 10.36 7.09
C PRO A 339 -1.79 10.21 8.61
N THR A 340 -0.69 10.15 9.36
CA THR A 340 -0.69 9.91 10.82
C THR A 340 -1.17 11.08 11.66
N LEU A 341 -1.40 12.25 11.05
CA LEU A 341 -2.01 13.39 11.71
C LEU A 341 -3.55 13.29 11.75
N ALA A 342 -4.14 12.38 10.97
CA ALA A 342 -5.57 12.13 11.02
C ALA A 342 -5.92 11.28 12.27
N TYR A 343 -7.08 11.56 12.87
CA TYR A 343 -7.63 10.69 13.92
C TYR A 343 -8.09 9.34 13.35
N GLU A 344 -8.69 9.37 12.16
CA GLU A 344 -9.20 8.21 11.43
C GLU A 344 -9.16 8.44 9.91
N ASN A 345 -9.09 7.35 9.14
CA ASN A 345 -9.11 7.33 7.68
C ASN A 345 -10.28 6.44 7.20
N PRO A 346 -11.53 6.94 7.26
CA PRO A 346 -12.73 6.11 7.10
C PRO A 346 -13.13 5.88 5.64
N ARG A 347 -12.56 6.62 4.67
CA ARG A 347 -12.93 6.46 3.25
C ARG A 347 -12.06 5.41 2.61
N TYR A 348 -12.70 4.43 1.99
CA TYR A 348 -12.04 3.35 1.26
C TYR A 348 -12.14 3.58 -0.25
N SER A 349 -11.08 3.23 -0.97
CA SER A 349 -11.09 3.21 -2.42
C SER A 349 -12.08 2.18 -2.96
N LYS A 350 -12.58 2.45 -4.16
CA LYS A 350 -13.40 1.52 -4.94
C LYS A 350 -12.49 0.68 -5.85
N ASN A 351 -13.01 -0.46 -6.30
CA ASN A 351 -12.36 -1.27 -7.33
C ASN A 351 -12.19 -0.44 -8.63
N THR A 352 -11.22 -0.76 -9.49
CA THR A 352 -10.92 -0.03 -10.74
C THR A 352 -10.46 1.43 -10.55
N GLN A 353 -9.97 1.76 -9.35
CA GLN A 353 -9.27 3.02 -9.09
C GLN A 353 -7.76 2.80 -9.09
N TYR A 354 -7.00 3.88 -9.21
CA TYR A 354 -5.56 3.90 -8.94
C TYR A 354 -5.19 5.18 -8.23
N LEU A 355 -4.02 5.22 -7.61
CA LEU A 355 -3.43 6.46 -7.10
C LEU A 355 -1.96 6.54 -7.47
N GLU A 356 -1.40 7.73 -7.36
CA GLU A 356 0.03 7.98 -7.53
C GLU A 356 0.65 8.34 -6.20
N PHE A 357 1.79 7.73 -5.88
CA PHE A 357 2.64 8.19 -4.78
C PHE A 357 3.15 9.59 -5.11
N THR A 358 2.96 10.53 -4.19
CA THR A 358 3.30 11.94 -4.39
C THR A 358 3.70 12.59 -3.08
N ASN A 359 4.13 13.83 -3.11
CA ASN A 359 4.45 14.59 -1.91
C ASN A 359 3.19 15.05 -1.17
N SER A 360 3.33 15.19 0.14
CA SER A 360 2.42 15.94 0.97
C SER A 360 2.34 17.42 0.57
N GLY A 361 1.27 18.09 1.01
CA GLY A 361 1.05 19.50 0.75
C GLY A 361 2.14 20.41 1.34
N GLY A 362 2.56 21.42 0.58
CA GLY A 362 3.62 22.36 1.00
C GLY A 362 3.29 23.08 2.31
N TRP A 363 2.03 23.45 2.52
CA TRP A 363 1.59 24.10 3.75
C TRP A 363 1.67 23.21 4.99
N GLY A 364 1.46 21.90 4.82
CA GLY A 364 1.43 20.95 5.93
C GLY A 364 2.82 20.66 6.48
N ASP A 365 3.77 20.36 5.61
CA ASP A 365 5.11 19.90 6.01
C ASP A 365 6.22 20.26 5.01
N ALA A 366 6.03 21.29 4.19
CA ALA A 366 6.95 21.71 3.12
C ALA A 366 7.18 20.63 2.05
N SER A 367 6.18 19.78 1.79
CA SER A 367 6.23 18.71 0.78
C SER A 367 7.37 17.72 1.02
N GLN A 368 7.66 17.43 2.28
CA GLN A 368 8.81 16.62 2.67
C GLN A 368 8.49 15.14 2.86
N THR A 369 7.21 14.78 2.89
CA THR A 369 6.73 13.41 3.10
C THR A 369 6.14 12.86 1.81
N THR A 370 6.47 11.63 1.45
CA THR A 370 5.77 10.94 0.35
C THR A 370 4.52 10.25 0.91
N ILE A 371 3.40 10.42 0.24
CA ILE A 371 2.09 9.87 0.56
C ILE A 371 1.54 9.08 -0.64
N PRO A 372 0.68 8.07 -0.41
CA PRO A 372 0.20 7.57 0.88
C PRO A 372 1.29 6.77 1.62
N PHE A 373 1.04 6.47 2.89
CA PHE A 373 1.85 5.51 3.65
C PHE A 373 1.43 4.08 3.32
N ILE A 374 2.27 3.10 3.65
CA ILE A 374 1.97 1.67 3.47
C ILE A 374 1.52 1.10 4.81
N ASP A 375 0.33 0.51 4.85
CA ASP A 375 -0.14 -0.27 5.99
C ASP A 375 0.54 -1.65 6.00
N ILE A 376 1.31 -1.92 7.04
CA ILE A 376 2.09 -3.15 7.20
C ILE A 376 1.45 -4.12 8.20
N GLN A 377 0.23 -3.83 8.69
CA GLN A 377 -0.48 -4.71 9.59
C GLN A 377 -0.82 -6.06 8.92
N GLU A 378 -0.86 -7.11 9.73
CA GLU A 378 -1.19 -8.47 9.31
C GLU A 378 -2.66 -8.59 8.91
N VAL A 379 -2.99 -8.86 7.64
CA VAL A 379 -4.38 -9.10 7.23
C VAL A 379 -4.60 -10.60 7.15
N GLU A 380 -5.28 -11.17 8.15
CA GLU A 380 -5.52 -12.60 8.32
C GLU A 380 -6.84 -12.85 9.05
N PHE A 381 -7.52 -13.95 8.73
CA PHE A 381 -8.68 -14.41 9.49
C PHE A 381 -8.26 -15.19 10.73
N LYS A 382 -9.06 -15.08 11.79
CA LYS A 382 -8.92 -15.89 13.01
C LYS A 382 -10.27 -16.55 13.32
N PRO A 383 -10.43 -17.87 13.14
CA PRO A 383 -9.41 -18.85 12.70
C PRO A 383 -9.00 -18.67 11.22
N PRO A 384 -7.85 -19.23 10.80
CA PRO A 384 -7.36 -19.14 9.43
C PRO A 384 -8.25 -19.91 8.46
N VAL A 385 -8.47 -19.33 7.27
CA VAL A 385 -9.32 -19.89 6.20
C VAL A 385 -8.63 -19.76 4.84
N PRO A 386 -8.93 -20.62 3.87
CA PRO A 386 -8.49 -20.41 2.49
C PRO A 386 -9.09 -19.12 1.93
N LEU A 387 -8.32 -18.46 1.06
CA LEU A 387 -8.75 -17.23 0.41
C LEU A 387 -9.25 -17.49 -1.01
N ALA A 388 -10.29 -16.75 -1.42
CA ALA A 388 -10.81 -16.70 -2.79
C ALA A 388 -10.33 -15.47 -3.59
N GLY A 389 -9.59 -14.58 -2.94
CA GLY A 389 -8.95 -13.46 -3.61
C GLY A 389 -8.22 -12.53 -2.67
N ILE A 390 -7.48 -11.61 -3.28
CA ILE A 390 -6.66 -10.60 -2.60
C ILE A 390 -6.86 -9.29 -3.35
N GLY A 391 -6.82 -8.18 -2.63
CA GLY A 391 -6.83 -6.85 -3.22
C GLY A 391 -5.87 -5.91 -2.52
N ILE A 392 -5.66 -4.77 -3.17
CA ILE A 392 -5.03 -3.59 -2.60
C ILE A 392 -6.11 -2.52 -2.44
N HIS A 393 -6.10 -1.83 -1.31
CA HIS A 393 -6.99 -0.70 -1.07
C HIS A 393 -6.20 0.50 -0.60
N HIS A 394 -6.79 1.67 -0.82
CA HIS A 394 -6.43 2.89 -0.13
C HIS A 394 -7.51 3.19 0.89
N ARG A 395 -7.09 3.65 2.07
CA ARG A 395 -7.98 4.33 3.00
C ARG A 395 -7.45 5.71 3.33
N GLY A 396 -8.32 6.70 3.38
CA GLY A 396 -7.92 8.08 3.63
C GLY A 396 -9.04 8.88 4.27
N TYR A 397 -8.71 10.14 4.54
CA TYR A 397 -9.67 11.12 5.01
C TYR A 397 -9.70 12.30 4.03
N GLU A 398 -10.86 12.52 3.45
CA GLU A 398 -11.09 13.63 2.54
C GLU A 398 -11.89 14.71 3.24
N TYR A 399 -11.27 15.87 3.34
CA TYR A 399 -11.87 17.11 3.79
C TYR A 399 -11.36 18.22 2.90
N GLU A 400 -12.26 18.98 2.28
CA GLU A 400 -11.88 20.10 1.44
C GLU A 400 -12.23 21.40 2.15
N SER A 401 -11.22 22.22 2.38
CA SER A 401 -11.36 23.61 2.79
C SER A 401 -10.35 24.46 2.04
N ARG A 402 -10.51 25.79 2.10
CA ARG A 402 -9.57 26.75 1.49
C ARG A 402 -8.12 26.61 1.97
N PHE A 403 -7.86 25.93 3.09
CA PHE A 403 -6.54 25.86 3.74
C PHE A 403 -6.05 24.44 4.03
N ALA A 404 -6.90 23.41 3.91
CA ALA A 404 -6.54 22.03 4.15
C ALA A 404 -7.34 21.09 3.24
N SER A 405 -6.62 20.22 2.54
CA SER A 405 -7.17 19.19 1.66
C SER A 405 -6.92 17.82 2.33
N GLY A 406 -7.64 17.45 3.38
CA GLY A 406 -7.59 16.11 4.00
C GLY A 406 -6.19 15.54 4.30
N PHE A 407 -6.10 14.21 4.35
CA PHE A 407 -4.88 13.45 4.66
C PHE A 407 -4.59 12.41 3.56
N GLY A 408 -3.30 12.11 3.35
CA GLY A 408 -2.83 11.24 2.26
C GLY A 408 -3.27 9.78 2.39
N GLY A 409 -3.61 9.33 3.60
CA GLY A 409 -4.10 7.98 3.86
C GLY A 409 -3.03 6.88 3.76
N PHE A 410 -3.50 5.64 3.75
CA PHE A 410 -2.71 4.41 3.77
C PHE A 410 -3.11 3.49 2.63
N VAL A 411 -2.14 2.82 2.03
CA VAL A 411 -2.35 1.72 1.09
C VAL A 411 -2.02 0.41 1.79
N GLY A 412 -2.93 -0.56 1.73
CA GLY A 412 -2.77 -1.85 2.40
C GLY A 412 -3.43 -3.00 1.64
N PRO A 413 -3.13 -4.25 2.02
CA PRO A 413 -3.81 -5.39 1.44
C PRO A 413 -5.21 -5.53 2.04
N LYS A 414 -6.08 -6.21 1.30
CA LYS A 414 -7.36 -6.75 1.75
C LYS A 414 -7.49 -8.17 1.20
N ILE A 415 -8.22 -9.03 1.90
CA ILE A 415 -8.35 -10.44 1.55
C ILE A 415 -9.82 -10.83 1.49
N VAL A 416 -10.15 -11.80 0.64
CA VAL A 416 -11.51 -12.32 0.48
C VAL A 416 -11.52 -13.77 0.94
N SER A 417 -12.35 -14.10 1.93
CA SER A 417 -12.52 -15.48 2.38
C SER A 417 -13.21 -16.33 1.30
N TYR A 418 -12.86 -17.61 1.29
CA TYR A 418 -13.49 -18.57 0.40
C TYR A 418 -14.99 -18.74 0.69
N ASP A 419 -15.79 -18.88 -0.38
CA ASP A 419 -17.23 -19.06 -0.27
C ASP A 419 -17.60 -20.52 0.03
N LEU A 420 -18.13 -20.76 1.22
CA LEU A 420 -18.59 -22.08 1.64
C LEU A 420 -20.07 -22.33 1.30
N SER A 421 -20.85 -21.31 0.95
CA SER A 421 -22.30 -21.41 0.75
C SER A 421 -22.71 -22.45 -0.30
N PRO A 422 -21.97 -22.68 -1.41
CA PRO A 422 -22.28 -23.73 -2.37
C PRO A 422 -22.19 -25.16 -1.82
N TYR A 423 -21.50 -25.36 -0.69
CA TYR A 423 -21.29 -26.67 -0.07
C TYR A 423 -22.14 -26.87 1.20
N LEU A 424 -22.93 -25.86 1.58
CA LEU A 424 -23.93 -25.95 2.63
C LEU A 424 -25.25 -26.46 2.02
N GLY A 425 -25.37 -27.78 1.91
CA GLY A 425 -26.55 -28.46 1.33
C GLY A 425 -26.58 -29.95 1.61
#